data_AF-A0A914NS33-F1
#
_entry.id   AF-A0A914NS33-F1
#
_cell.length_a   1.000
_cell.length_b   1.000
_cell.length_c   1.000
_cell.angle_alpha   90.00
_cell.angle_beta   90.00
_cell.angle_gamma   90.00
#
_symmetry.space_group_name_H-M   'P 1'
#
loop_
_entity.id
_entity.type
_entity.pdbx_description
1 polymer ?
#
loop_
_entity_poly.entity_id
_entity_poly.type
_entity_poly.pdbx_seq_one_letter_code
_entity_poly.pdbx_strand_id
1 'polypeptide(L)' 'MVNTFISLPKDKGSLNCASFIAGIIEAFLAESNFPCRVTAHWHMGTAYMIEFEEQVITRENIINEMSK' A
#
# COMPACT_ATOMS: atom_id res chain seq x y z
N MET A 1 -14.92 -4.78 -7.64
CA MET A 1 -14.39 -3.48 -8.10
C MET A 1 -15.07 -2.40 -7.29
N VAL A 2 -14.39 -1.82 -6.29
CA VAL A 2 -14.97 -0.97 -5.23
C VAL A 2 -15.33 0.46 -5.67
N ASN A 3 -15.40 0.73 -6.97
CA ASN A 3 -15.76 2.04 -7.53
C ASN A 3 -17.28 2.34 -7.43
N THR A 4 -18.03 1.61 -6.61
CA THR A 4 -19.50 1.56 -6.66
C THR A 4 -20.21 2.29 -5.52
N PHE A 5 -19.56 2.63 -4.40
CA PHE A 5 -20.34 3.00 -3.19
C PHE A 5 -20.22 4.43 -2.67
N ILE A 6 -19.68 5.37 -3.44
CA ILE A 6 -19.92 6.80 -3.16
C ILE A 6 -19.85 7.61 -4.44
N SER A 7 -21.02 8.09 -4.88
CA SER A 7 -21.16 9.13 -5.89
C SER A 7 -20.65 10.46 -5.32
N LEU A 8 -19.34 10.61 -5.21
CA LEU A 8 -18.72 11.89 -4.84
C LEU A 8 -18.15 12.56 -6.09
N PRO A 9 -18.31 13.89 -6.21
CA PRO A 9 -17.95 14.63 -7.40
C PRO A 9 -16.47 14.46 -7.74
N LYS A 10 -16.19 14.36 -9.05
CA LYS A 10 -14.90 14.03 -9.68
C LYS A 10 -13.69 14.85 -9.21
N ASP A 11 -13.93 15.93 -8.47
CA ASP A 11 -12.90 16.90 -8.09
C ASP A 11 -12.32 16.70 -6.68
N LYS A 12 -13.00 15.94 -5.78
CA LYS A 12 -12.59 15.83 -4.36
C LYS A 12 -12.79 14.45 -3.71
N GLY A 13 -13.24 13.44 -4.48
CA GLY A 13 -13.63 12.13 -3.92
C GLY A 13 -12.60 10.99 -4.00
N SER A 14 -11.60 11.06 -4.89
CA SER A 14 -10.72 9.91 -5.20
C SER A 14 -9.65 9.63 -4.14
N LEU A 15 -9.13 10.67 -3.49
CA LEU A 15 -8.04 10.57 -2.51
C LEU A 15 -8.45 9.90 -1.20
N ASN A 16 -9.71 10.05 -0.75
CA ASN A 16 -10.17 9.42 0.50
C ASN A 16 -10.32 7.90 0.33
N CYS A 17 -10.91 7.44 -0.78
CA CYS A 17 -11.00 6.01 -1.09
C CYS A 17 -9.63 5.38 -1.28
N ALA A 18 -8.73 6.04 -2.00
CA ALA A 18 -7.37 5.56 -2.18
C ALA A 18 -6.63 5.50 -0.83
N SER A 19 -6.74 6.53 0.01
CA SER A 19 -6.10 6.52 1.33
C SER A 19 -6.66 5.42 2.25
N PHE A 20 -7.95 5.11 2.16
CA PHE A 20 -8.56 4.01 2.91
C PHE A 20 -8.02 2.64 2.46
N ILE A 21 -7.92 2.41 1.14
CA ILE A 21 -7.33 1.19 0.60
C ILE A 21 -5.84 1.09 0.95
N ALA A 22 -5.10 2.19 0.92
CA ALA A 22 -3.72 2.25 1.38
C ALA A 22 -3.58 1.77 2.83
N GLY A 23 -4.46 2.23 3.73
CA GLY A 23 -4.49 1.78 5.12
C GLY A 23 -4.83 0.29 5.28
N ILE A 24 -5.71 -0.27 4.45
CA ILE A 24 -5.99 -1.72 4.46
C ILE A 24 -4.75 -2.52 4.04
N ILE A 25 -4.06 -2.07 2.99
CA ILE A 25 -2.83 -2.72 2.50
C ILE A 25 -1.74 -2.67 3.58
N GLU A 26 -1.57 -1.51 4.22
CA GLU A 26 -0.60 -1.32 5.31
C GLU A 26 -0.88 -2.26 6.48
N ALA A 27 -2.13 -2.31 6.95
CA ALA A 27 -2.53 -3.18 8.06
C ALA A 27 -2.33 -4.67 7.73
N PHE A 28 -2.65 -5.08 6.50
CA PHE A 28 -2.48 -6.47 6.07
C PHE A 28 -1.00 -6.89 6.04
N LEU A 29 -0.13 -6.03 5.52
CA LEU A 29 1.31 -6.27 5.48
C LEU A 29 1.93 -6.25 6.88
N ALA A 30 1.49 -5.33 7.74
CA ALA A 30 1.91 -5.27 9.14
C ALA A 30 1.55 -6.56 9.91
N GLU A 31 0.31 -7.05 9.79
CA GLU A 31 -0.13 -8.32 10.40
C GLU A 31 0.61 -9.53 9.82
N SER A 32 1.02 -9.47 8.55
CA SER A 32 1.83 -10.51 7.91
C SER A 32 3.31 -10.47 8.32
N ASN A 33 3.68 -9.65 9.30
CA ASN A 33 5.05 -9.43 9.77
C ASN A 33 5.97 -8.75 8.73
N PHE A 34 5.37 -7.98 7.81
CA PHE A 34 6.07 -7.14 6.84
C PHE A 34 5.72 -5.67 7.08
N PRO A 35 6.24 -5.05 8.16
CA PRO A 35 5.97 -3.64 8.43
C PRO A 35 6.39 -2.76 7.26
N CYS A 36 5.47 -1.90 6.83
CA CYS A 36 5.65 -0.99 5.71
C CYS A 36 4.80 0.26 5.93
N ARG A 37 5.11 1.31 5.18
CA ARG A 37 4.29 2.51 5.06
C ARG A 37 3.65 2.56 3.69
N VAL A 38 2.33 2.73 3.64
CA VAL A 38 1.59 2.81 2.37
C VAL A 38 1.00 4.18 2.17
N THR A 39 1.34 4.84 1.06
CA THR A 39 0.80 6.15 0.70
C THR A 39 0.12 6.11 -0.67
N ALA A 40 -1.02 6.77 -0.77
CA ALA A 40 -1.73 6.92 -2.04
C ALA A 40 -1.26 8.20 -2.76
N HIS A 41 -0.81 8.05 -4.00
CA HIS A 41 -0.39 9.14 -4.87
C HIS A 41 -1.22 9.15 -6.15
N TRP A 42 -1.53 10.34 -6.65
CA TRP A 42 -2.19 10.48 -7.95
C TRP A 42 -1.14 10.73 -9.05
N HIS A 43 -0.87 9.70 -9.85
CA HIS A 43 0.08 9.77 -10.96
C HIS A 43 -0.47 8.97 -12.15
N MET A 44 -1.04 9.67 -13.15
CA MET A 44 -1.72 9.07 -14.30
C MET A 44 -2.83 8.05 -13.92
N GLY A 45 -3.42 8.22 -12.74
CA GLY A 45 -4.31 7.27 -12.08
C GLY A 45 -4.06 7.23 -10.57
N THR A 46 -4.63 6.25 -9.88
CA THR A 46 -4.34 5.99 -8.46
C THR A 46 -3.15 5.05 -8.35
N ALA A 47 -2.06 5.51 -7.76
CA ALA A 47 -0.87 4.72 -7.46
C ALA A 47 -0.71 4.56 -5.94
N TYR A 48 -0.33 3.36 -5.50
CA TYR A 48 0.00 3.07 -4.10
C TYR A 48 1.50 2.88 -3.99
N MET A 49 2.16 3.74 -3.22
CA MET A 49 3.57 3.61 -2.87
C MET A 49 3.65 2.80 -1.59
N ILE A 50 4.41 1.71 -1.63
CA ILE A 50 4.62 0.80 -0.49
C ILE A 50 6.10 0.88 -0.14
N GLU A 51 6.40 1.43 1.02
CA GLU A 51 7.76 1.60 1.53
C GLU A 51 7.97 0.60 2.68
N PHE A 52 8.66 -0.50 2.40
CA PHE A 52 9.01 -1.48 3.44
C PHE A 52 10.05 -0.92 4.39
N GLU A 53 9.95 -1.29 5.66
CA GLU A 53 11.00 -0.98 6.62
C GLU A 53 12.29 -1.76 6.32
N GLU A 54 13.43 -1.19 6.70
CA GLU A 54 14.75 -1.78 6.47
C GLU A 54 14.85 -3.22 7.00
N GLN A 55 14.25 -3.47 8.18
CA GLN A 55 14.19 -4.81 8.79
C GLN A 55 13.57 -5.89 7.88
N VAL A 56 12.58 -5.53 7.07
CA VAL A 56 11.95 -6.44 6.10
C VAL A 56 12.90 -6.74 4.96
N ILE A 57 13.53 -5.69 4.41
CA ILE A 57 14.45 -5.81 3.29
C ILE A 57 15.67 -6.65 3.68
N THR A 58 16.25 -6.41 4.86
CA THR A 58 17.37 -7.19 5.39
C THR A 58 17.00 -8.66 5.56
N ARG A 59 15.84 -8.95 6.15
CA ARG A 59 15.35 -10.33 6.35
C ARG A 59 15.18 -11.07 5.02
N GLU A 60 14.53 -10.45 4.05
CA GLU A 60 14.28 -11.06 2.74
C GLU A 60 15.57 -11.26 1.94
N ASN A 61 16.51 -10.32 2.00
CA ASN A 61 17.83 -10.47 1.36
C ASN A 61 18.58 -11.68 1.93
N ILE A 62 18.61 -11.83 3.26
CA ILE A 62 19.24 -12.98 3.93
C ILE A 62 18.61 -14.30 3.50
N ILE A 63 17.28 -14.38 3.43
CA ILE A 63 16.55 -15.58 2.98
C ILE A 63 16.88 -15.88 1.51
N ASN A 64 16.89 -14.86 0.65
CA ASN A 64 17.16 -15.00 -0.77
C ASN A 64 18.61 -15.44 -1.05
N GLU A 65 19.57 -14.95 -0.27
CA GLU A 65 20.97 -15.38 -0.36
C GLU A 65 21.18 -16.83 0.13
N MET A 66 20.44 -17.27 1.15
CA MET A 66 20.47 -18.67 1.61
C MET A 66 19.78 -19.66 0.66
N SER A 67 18.86 -19.19 -0.18
CA SER A 67 18.19 -20.01 -1.20
C SER A 67 19.03 -20.21 -2.46
N LYS A 68 20.24 -19.63 -2.54
CA LYS A 68 21.12 -19.66 -3.71
C LYS A 68 22.29 -20.62 -3.50
#